data_AF-A0A3D4QPR4-F1
#
_entry.id   AF-A0A3D4QPR4-F1
#
_cell.length_a   1.000
_cell.length_b   1.000
_cell.length_c   1.000
_cell.angle_alpha   90.00
_cell.angle_beta   90.00
_cell.angle_gamma   90.00
#
_symmetry.space_group_name_H-M   'P 1'
#
loop_
_entity.id
_entity.type
_entity.pdbx_description
1 polymer ?
#
loop_
_entity_poly.entity_id
_entity_poly.type
_entity_poly.pdbx_seq_one_letter_code
_entity_poly.pdbx_strand_id
1 'polypeptide(L)' 'MSTIRIQHACTLISQGFESVSDISYHSGFLDAQYFSKIFKKAMKITPTQHIHNIKAQQDK' A
#
# COMPACT_ATOMS: atom_id res chain seq x y z
N MET A 1 4.72 12.28 -9.92
CA MET A 1 5.77 11.62 -9.12
C MET A 1 5.18 10.66 -8.08
N SER A 2 4.23 11.08 -7.23
CA SER A 2 3.65 10.19 -6.19
C SER A 2 2.88 8.97 -6.74
N THR A 3 2.35 9.05 -7.97
CA THR A 3 1.60 7.95 -8.60
C THR A 3 2.42 6.67 -8.77
N ILE A 4 3.68 6.77 -9.18
CA ILE A 4 4.56 5.61 -9.39
C ILE A 4 4.84 4.90 -8.05
N ARG A 5 5.08 5.66 -6.98
CA ARG A 5 5.29 5.09 -5.64
C ARG A 5 4.05 4.41 -5.10
N ILE A 6 2.86 4.98 -5.33
CA ILE A 6 1.59 4.34 -4.94
C ILE A 6 1.33 3.09 -5.78
N GLN A 7 1.62 3.11 -7.09
CA GLN A 7 1.52 1.93 -7.94
C GLN A 7 2.44 0.81 -7.45
N HIS A 8 3.69 1.14 -7.10
CA HIS A 8 4.62 0.18 -6.51
C HIS A 8 4.09 -0.40 -5.20
N ALA A 9 3.52 0.44 -4.32
CA ALA A 9 2.89 -0.01 -3.08
C ALA A 9 1.75 -1.01 -3.35
N CYS A 10 0.92 -0.77 -4.36
CA CYS A 10 -0.14 -1.70 -4.76
C CYS A 10 0.43 -3.02 -5.27
N THR A 11 1.50 -2.99 -6.07
CA THR A 11 2.19 -4.21 -6.54
C THR A 11 2.72 -5.03 -5.37
N LEU A 12 3.37 -4.39 -4.39
CA LEU A 12 3.86 -5.07 -3.19
C LEU A 12 2.71 -5.72 -2.40
N ILE A 13 1.60 -5.01 -2.23
CA ILE A 13 0.41 -5.57 -1.56
C ILE A 13 -0.11 -6.81 -2.33
N SER A 14 -0.18 -6.75 -3.66
CA SER A 14 -0.57 -7.90 -4.49
C SER A 14 0.43 -9.06 -4.46
N GLN A 15 1.70 -8.80 -4.15
CA GLN A 15 2.74 -9.81 -3.94
C GLN A 15 2.69 -10.45 -2.54
N GLY A 16 1.77 -10.03 -1.67
CA GLY A 16 1.59 -10.59 -0.33
C GLY A 16 2.28 -9.81 0.79
N PHE A 17 2.72 -8.58 0.55
CA PHE A 17 3.21 -7.73 1.64
C PHE A 17 2.04 -7.29 2.53
N GLU A 18 2.22 -7.44 3.84
CA GLU A 18 1.15 -7.23 4.83
C GLU A 18 1.43 -6.05 5.77
N SER A 19 2.69 -5.64 5.86
CA SER A 19 3.16 -4.58 6.75
C SER A 19 3.14 -3.24 6.02
N VAL A 20 2.26 -2.35 6.46
CA VAL A 20 2.15 -0.98 5.90
C VAL A 20 3.49 -0.24 5.99
N SER A 21 4.26 -0.46 7.06
CA SER A 21 5.59 0.11 7.24
C SER A 21 6.57 -0.37 6.17
N ASP A 22 6.63 -1.69 5.93
CA ASP A 22 7.54 -2.26 4.93
C ASP A 22 7.13 -1.83 3.52
N ILE A 23 5.84 -1.87 3.20
CA ILE A 23 5.30 -1.38 1.92
C ILE A 23 5.68 0.08 1.70
N SER A 24 5.56 0.93 2.73
CA SER A 24 5.91 2.35 2.64
C SER A 24 7.40 2.53 2.36
N TYR A 25 8.25 1.80 3.08
CA TYR A 25 9.71 1.84 2.93
C TYR A 25 10.14 1.39 1.54
N HIS A 26 9.67 0.22 1.09
CA HIS A 26 9.97 -0.32 -0.25
C HIS A 26 9.39 0.53 -1.38
N SER A 27 8.34 1.30 -1.12
CA SER A 27 7.77 2.25 -2.09
C SER A 27 8.48 3.61 -2.10
N GLY A 28 9.56 3.78 -1.33
CA GLY A 28 10.35 5.00 -1.28
C GLY A 28 9.72 6.12 -0.45
N PHE A 29 8.92 5.77 0.55
CA PHE A 29 8.45 6.72 1.58
C PHE A 29 9.31 6.58 2.83
N LEU A 30 9.73 7.73 3.38
CA LEU A 30 10.48 7.80 4.63
C LEU A 30 9.56 7.72 5.86
N ASP A 31 8.31 8.13 5.69
CA ASP A 31 7.34 8.26 6.78
C ASP A 31 6.04 7.53 6.41
N ALA A 32 5.68 6.56 7.26
CA ALA A 32 4.50 5.72 7.06
C ALA A 32 3.17 6.48 7.24
N GLN A 33 3.12 7.50 8.09
CA GLN A 33 1.95 8.37 8.23
C GLN A 33 1.72 9.21 6.98
N TYR A 34 2.77 9.77 6.39
CA TYR A 34 2.72 10.51 5.13
C TYR A 34 2.32 9.60 3.97
N PHE A 35 2.94 8.41 3.88
CA PHE A 35 2.53 7.37 2.94
C PHE A 35 1.02 7.09 3.03
N SER A 36 0.51 6.83 4.24
CA SER A 36 -0.90 6.50 4.45
C SER A 36 -1.84 7.61 3.99
N LYS A 37 -1.48 8.89 4.21
CA LYS A 37 -2.25 10.04 3.73
C LYS A 37 -2.27 10.12 2.20
N ILE A 38 -1.12 9.94 1.55
CA ILE A 38 -1.00 10.00 0.10
C ILE A 38 -1.68 8.80 -0.57
N PHE A 39 -1.47 7.59 -0.03
CA PHE A 39 -2.10 6.36 -0.50
C PHE A 39 -3.62 6.48 -0.44
N LYS A 40 -4.17 6.94 0.71
CA LYS A 40 -5.62 7.16 0.84
C LYS A 40 -6.16 8.19 -0.14
N LYS A 41 -5.41 9.28 -0.40
CA LYS A 41 -5.81 10.29 -1.38
C LYS A 41 -5.87 9.72 -2.80
N ALA A 42 -4.93 8.86 -3.15
CA ALA A 42 -4.79 8.24 -4.47
C ALA A 42 -5.77 7.07 -4.69
N MET A 43 -5.80 6.10 -3.78
CA MET A 43 -6.57 4.85 -3.89
C MET A 43 -7.98 4.95 -3.30
N LYS A 44 -8.32 6.05 -2.61
CA LYS A 44 -9.59 6.28 -1.89
C LYS A 44 -9.88 5.32 -0.73
N ILE A 45 -8.96 4.39 -0.45
CA ILE A 45 -8.99 3.44 0.68
C ILE A 45 -7.67 3.50 1.44
N THR A 46 -7.64 3.03 2.68
CA THR A 46 -6.39 2.97 3.46
C THR A 46 -5.49 1.83 2.97
N PRO A 47 -4.16 1.89 3.18
CA PRO A 47 -3.25 0.78 2.88
C PRO A 47 -3.70 -0.53 3.55
N THR A 48 -4.10 -0.47 4.82
CA THR A 48 -4.60 -1.62 5.59
C THR A 48 -5.87 -2.22 4.98
N GLN A 49 -6.81 -1.38 4.51
CA GLN A 49 -8.00 -1.86 3.81
C GLN A 49 -7.63 -2.56 2.50
N HIS A 50 -6.69 -2.00 1.74
CA HIS A 50 -6.23 -2.64 0.50
C HIS A 50 -5.60 -4.01 0.77
N ILE A 51 -4.73 -4.12 1.78
CA ILE A 51 -4.12 -5.40 2.20
C ILE A 51 -5.20 -6.41 2.58
N HIS A 52 -6.17 -6.02 3.41
CA HIS A 52 -7.27 -6.90 3.81
C HIS A 52 -8.10 -7.38 2.62
N ASN A 53 -8.42 -6.49 1.68
CA ASN A 53 -9.19 -6.81 0.49
C ASN A 53 -8.45 -7.81 -0.42
N ILE A 54 -7.13 -7.66 -0.57
CA ILE A 54 -6.32 -8.59 -1.37
C ILE A 54 -6.17 -9.94 -0.66
N LYS A 55 -5.93 -9.97 0.65
CA LYS A 55 -5.89 -11.22 1.43
C LYS A 55 -7.18 -12.02 1.29
N ALA A 56 -8.33 -11.35 1.43
CA ALA A 56 -9.64 -11.99 1.26
C ALA A 56 -9.86 -12.57 -0.15
N GLN A 57 -9.07 -12.15 -1.15
CA GLN A 57 -9.10 -12.68 -2.52
C GLN A 57 -8.07 -13.79 -2.77
N GLN A 58 -7.03 -13.92 -1.93
CA GLN A 58 -5.99 -14.94 -2.07
C GLN A 58 -6.33 -16.28 -1.39
N ASP A 59 -7.26 -16.28 -0.43
CA ASP A 59 -7.76 -17.49 0.24
C ASP A 59 -8.87 -18.23 -0.54
N LYS A 60 -9.00 -18.01 -1.85
CA LYS A 60 -10.01 -18.65 -2.71
C LYS A 60 -9.38 -19.25 -3.96
#